data_AF-A0AAD5RCP3-F1
#
_entry.id   AF-A0AAD5RCP3-F1
#
_cell.length_a   1.000
_cell.length_b   1.000
_cell.length_c   1.000
_cell.angle_alpha   90.00
_cell.angle_beta   90.00
_cell.angle_gamma   90.00
#
_symmetry.space_group_name_H-M   'P 1'
#
loop_
_entity.id
_entity.type
_entity.pdbx_description
1 polymer ?
#
loop_
_entity_poly.entity_id
_entity_poly.type
_entity_poly.pdbx_seq_one_letter_code
_entity_poly.pdbx_strand_id
1 'polypeptide(L)'
;MQLQDCVYRTRGRSTWVATVDLDERISITGDKTISEFIKSTATKHHGELRFRCRWILRTEETPVDPKIWRLNGSQIPMAEWHNTSHVAPVNHTAKSIVQPTKVESMGVHQALRFAPGAHLYLVPPEKAVVRHYRLTNGWTFFLEEVETFGSFEYTGIASDKLKALNISVMQRINQVFNE
;
A
#
# COMPACT_ATOMS: atom_id res chain seq x y z
N MET A 1 -11.52 14.77 8.03
CA MET A 1 -11.18 14.89 6.60
C MET A 1 -11.71 13.65 5.89
N GLN A 2 -12.70 13.79 5.02
CA GLN A 2 -13.24 12.64 4.28
C GLN A 2 -12.38 12.38 3.03
N LEU A 3 -12.12 11.12 2.67
CA LEU A 3 -11.32 10.76 1.48
C LEU A 3 -11.89 11.38 0.19
N GLN A 4 -13.20 11.54 0.15
CA GLN A 4 -13.92 12.28 -0.88
C GLN A 4 -13.35 13.69 -1.11
N ASP A 5 -13.06 14.43 -0.05
CA ASP A 5 -12.48 15.77 -0.14
C ASP A 5 -11.07 15.74 -0.72
N CYS A 6 -10.28 14.72 -0.39
CA CYS A 6 -8.94 14.53 -0.94
C CYS A 6 -9.01 14.30 -2.46
N VAL A 7 -9.92 13.44 -2.93
CA VAL A 7 -10.13 13.22 -4.36
C VAL A 7 -10.62 14.48 -5.05
N TYR A 8 -11.57 15.22 -4.47
CA TYR A 8 -12.04 16.47 -5.09
C TYR A 8 -10.95 17.54 -5.15
N ARG A 9 -10.18 17.76 -4.08
CA ARG A 9 -9.12 18.79 -4.03
C ARG A 9 -7.94 18.51 -4.95
N THR A 10 -7.77 17.26 -5.38
CA THR A 10 -6.68 16.86 -6.30
C THR A 10 -7.09 16.92 -7.78
N ARG A 11 -8.38 17.16 -8.09
CA ARG A 11 -8.84 17.42 -9.46
C ARG A 11 -8.10 18.61 -10.06
N GLY A 12 -7.61 18.44 -11.28
CA GLY A 12 -6.81 19.44 -11.99
C GLY A 12 -5.38 19.61 -11.48
N ARG A 13 -4.99 18.95 -10.38
CA ARG A 13 -3.63 19.01 -9.81
C ARG A 13 -2.83 17.73 -10.00
N SER A 14 -3.51 16.61 -10.16
CA SER A 14 -2.88 15.31 -10.37
C SER A 14 -3.71 14.46 -11.33
N THR A 15 -3.05 13.77 -12.25
CA THR A 15 -3.72 12.82 -13.16
C THR A 15 -4.17 11.57 -12.42
N TRP A 16 -3.38 11.13 -11.45
CA TRP A 16 -3.61 9.94 -10.63
C TRP A 16 -3.33 10.24 -9.17
N VAL A 17 -4.12 9.66 -8.28
CA VAL A 17 -4.01 9.81 -6.83
C VAL A 17 -4.11 8.44 -6.18
N ALA A 18 -3.12 8.08 -5.37
CA ALA A 18 -3.17 6.87 -4.56
C ALA A 18 -3.93 7.15 -3.25
N THR A 19 -4.86 6.26 -2.91
CA THR A 19 -5.57 6.24 -1.63
C THR A 19 -5.14 4.99 -0.88
N VAL A 20 -4.15 5.15 0.01
CA VAL A 20 -3.50 4.07 0.77
C VAL A 20 -3.29 4.53 2.21
N ASP A 21 -3.23 3.59 3.14
CA ASP A 21 -2.93 3.84 4.55
C ASP A 21 -1.40 3.90 4.76
N LEU A 22 -0.95 4.47 5.89
CA LEU A 22 0.48 4.68 6.15
C LEU A 22 1.25 3.38 6.43
N ASP A 23 0.55 2.35 6.88
CA ASP A 23 1.05 1.00 7.14
C ASP A 23 0.93 0.08 5.92
N GLU A 24 0.69 0.65 4.74
CA GLU A 24 0.54 -0.07 3.49
C GLU A 24 1.56 0.35 2.43
N ARG A 25 1.85 -0.56 1.51
CA ARG A 25 2.53 -0.20 0.25
C ARG A 25 1.92 -0.90 -0.94
N ILE A 26 1.92 -0.23 -2.09
CA ILE A 26 1.63 -0.85 -3.38
C ILE A 26 2.94 -1.46 -3.90
N SER A 27 2.93 -2.77 -4.13
CA SER A 27 4.07 -3.52 -4.66
C SER A 27 3.75 -3.94 -6.09
N ILE A 28 4.54 -3.46 -7.06
CA ILE A 28 4.48 -3.88 -8.46
C ILE A 28 5.43 -5.07 -8.64
N THR A 29 4.97 -6.11 -9.31
CA THR A 29 5.79 -7.27 -9.66
C THR A 29 6.71 -6.93 -10.84
N GLY A 30 7.98 -7.32 -10.73
CA GLY A 30 9.02 -7.01 -11.71
C GLY A 30 9.64 -5.62 -11.51
N ASP A 31 10.35 -5.13 -12.52
CA ASP A 31 11.20 -3.94 -12.40
C ASP A 31 10.54 -2.63 -12.84
N LYS A 32 9.20 -2.57 -12.83
CA LYS A 32 8.46 -1.35 -13.15
C LYS A 32 8.27 -0.47 -11.92
N THR A 33 8.49 0.82 -12.09
CA THR A 33 7.98 1.83 -11.16
C THR A 33 6.45 1.90 -11.21
N ILE A 34 5.83 2.45 -10.17
CA ILE A 34 4.37 2.67 -10.14
C ILE A 34 3.89 3.54 -11.31
N SER A 35 4.70 4.51 -11.74
CA SER A 35 4.39 5.40 -12.87
C SER A 35 4.39 4.65 -14.19
N GLU A 36 5.39 3.80 -14.44
CA GLU A 36 5.46 2.95 -15.64
C GLU A 36 4.33 1.91 -15.65
N PHE A 37 4.01 1.36 -14.48
CA PHE A 37 2.88 0.45 -14.34
C PHE A 37 1.57 1.12 -14.75
N ILE A 38 1.28 2.31 -14.23
CA ILE A 38 0.08 3.08 -14.57
C ILE A 38 0.06 3.40 -16.06
N LYS A 39 1.16 3.92 -16.63
CA LYS A 39 1.24 4.28 -18.06
C LYS A 39 1.02 3.08 -18.99
N SER A 40 1.51 1.89 -18.61
CA SER A 40 1.39 0.68 -19.44
C SER A 40 0.09 -0.09 -19.23
N THR A 41 -0.64 0.15 -18.13
CA THR A 41 -1.84 -0.61 -17.75
C THR A 41 -3.13 0.18 -17.93
N ALA A 42 -3.11 1.47 -17.63
CA ALA A 42 -4.31 2.27 -17.62
C ALA A 42 -4.73 2.71 -19.03
N THR A 43 -6.04 2.68 -19.29
CA THR A 43 -6.64 3.21 -20.51
C THR A 43 -7.32 4.55 -20.24
N LYS A 44 -7.73 5.25 -21.30
CA LYS A 44 -8.53 6.47 -21.19
C LYS A 44 -9.89 6.26 -20.50
N HIS A 45 -10.36 5.03 -20.34
CA HIS A 45 -11.62 4.71 -19.67
C HIS A 45 -11.45 4.24 -18.22
N HIS A 46 -10.23 3.94 -17.77
CA HIS A 46 -10.02 3.57 -16.38
C HIS A 46 -10.09 4.81 -15.49
N GLY A 47 -10.99 4.77 -14.49
CA GLY A 47 -11.11 5.75 -13.42
C GLY A 47 -10.44 5.30 -12.12
N GLU A 48 -10.23 4.00 -11.95
CA GLU A 48 -9.63 3.37 -10.78
C GLU A 48 -8.78 2.19 -11.21
N LEU A 49 -7.57 2.07 -10.65
CA LEU A 49 -6.81 0.83 -10.58
C LEU A 49 -6.96 0.30 -9.16
N ARG A 50 -7.63 -0.83 -8.97
CA ARG A 50 -7.86 -1.43 -7.65
C ARG A 50 -6.93 -2.60 -7.43
N PHE A 51 -6.27 -2.61 -6.29
CA PHE A 51 -5.26 -3.58 -5.91
C PHE A 51 -5.80 -4.46 -4.78
N ARG A 52 -5.65 -5.79 -4.91
CA ARG A 52 -5.96 -6.73 -3.84
C ARG A 52 -4.91 -6.66 -2.74
N CYS A 53 -5.34 -6.89 -1.51
CA CYS A 53 -4.48 -6.84 -0.34
C CYS A 53 -3.81 -8.19 -0.07
N ARG A 54 -2.60 -8.13 0.48
CA ARG A 54 -1.92 -9.20 1.22
C ARG A 54 -1.52 -8.65 2.58
N TRP A 55 -1.75 -9.43 3.63
CA TRP A 55 -1.42 -9.06 4.99
C TRP A 55 -0.02 -9.53 5.34
N ILE A 56 0.76 -8.68 6.00
CA ILE A 56 2.07 -9.02 6.53
C ILE A 56 1.97 -8.95 8.04
N LEU A 57 2.21 -10.08 8.69
CA LEU A 57 2.03 -10.22 10.12
C LEU A 57 3.22 -9.61 10.86
N ARG A 58 2.95 -8.56 11.63
CA ARG A 58 3.88 -7.98 12.59
C ARG A 58 3.65 -8.63 13.94
N THR A 59 4.73 -9.07 14.57
CA THR A 59 4.69 -9.71 15.90
C THR A 59 4.92 -8.72 17.04
N GLU A 60 5.45 -7.54 16.72
CA GLU A 60 5.79 -6.51 17.70
C GLU A 60 5.61 -5.09 17.14
N GLU A 61 5.60 -4.12 18.05
CA GLU A 61 5.50 -2.72 17.68
C GLU A 61 6.81 -2.21 17.09
N THR A 62 6.69 -1.37 16.05
CA THR A 62 7.86 -0.64 15.56
C THR A 62 8.27 0.38 16.62
N PRO A 63 9.55 0.43 17.04
CA PRO A 63 9.96 1.38 18.05
C PRO A 63 9.70 2.81 17.61
N VAL A 64 9.27 3.65 18.56
CA VAL A 64 8.99 5.07 18.30
C VAL A 64 10.19 5.96 18.60
N ASP A 65 11.17 5.47 19.36
CA ASP A 65 12.34 6.25 19.79
C ASP A 65 13.45 6.25 18.72
N PRO A 66 13.81 7.41 18.14
CA PRO A 66 14.92 7.55 17.20
C PRO A 66 16.26 6.97 17.70
N LYS A 67 16.52 6.95 19.01
CA LYS A 67 17.76 6.39 19.58
C LYS A 67 17.86 4.89 19.32
N ILE A 68 16.75 4.17 19.41
CA ILE A 68 16.69 2.74 19.12
C ILE A 68 17.03 2.50 17.64
N TRP A 69 16.48 3.32 16.74
CA TRP A 69 16.77 3.23 15.30
C TRP A 69 18.24 3.54 14.98
N ARG A 70 18.88 4.45 15.71
CA ARG A 70 20.31 4.74 15.53
C ARG A 70 21.23 3.61 16.01
N LEU A 71 20.89 2.98 17.13
CA LEU A 71 21.68 1.89 17.71
C LEU A 71 21.53 0.59 16.90
N ASN A 72 20.31 0.28 16.46
CA ASN A 72 19.99 -1.01 15.88
C ASN A 72 19.83 -0.98 14.34
N GLY A 73 19.94 0.20 13.71
CA GLY A 73 19.61 0.40 12.29
C GLY A 73 18.11 0.59 12.04
N SER A 74 17.72 0.79 10.77
CA SER A 74 16.28 0.98 10.48
C SER A 74 15.45 -0.26 10.80
N GLN A 75 14.54 -0.10 11.75
CA GLN A 75 13.48 -1.07 12.07
C GLN A 75 12.23 -0.84 11.21
N ILE A 76 12.44 -0.63 9.90
CA ILE A 76 11.33 -0.42 8.96
C ILE A 76 10.53 -1.72 8.90
N PRO A 77 9.18 -1.68 8.98
CA PRO A 77 8.39 -2.91 8.95
C PRO A 77 8.67 -3.85 7.78
N MET A 78 9.10 -3.27 6.67
CA MET A 78 9.42 -3.96 5.43
C MET A 78 10.71 -4.76 5.46
N ALA A 79 11.59 -4.48 6.43
CA ALA A 79 12.85 -5.18 6.67
C ALA A 79 12.71 -6.32 7.67
N GLU A 80 11.73 -6.23 8.58
CA GLU A 80 11.57 -7.13 9.71
C GLU A 80 10.55 -8.24 9.42
N TRP A 81 9.39 -7.88 8.85
CA TRP A 81 8.26 -8.79 8.71
C TRP A 81 8.02 -9.20 7.27
N HIS A 82 7.93 -10.52 7.10
CA HIS A 82 7.90 -11.19 5.80
C HIS A 82 6.84 -12.28 5.72
N ASN A 83 6.28 -12.72 6.85
CA ASN A 83 5.21 -13.71 6.87
C ASN A 83 3.94 -13.09 6.27
N THR A 84 3.61 -13.50 5.05
CA THR A 84 2.64 -12.82 4.18
C THR A 84 1.49 -13.76 3.85
N SER A 85 0.26 -13.30 4.07
CA SER A 85 -0.95 -14.06 3.74
C SER A 85 -1.04 -14.36 2.23
N HIS A 86 -1.88 -15.32 1.87
CA HIS A 86 -2.37 -15.40 0.50
C HIS A 86 -3.16 -14.14 0.11
N VAL A 87 -3.42 -13.96 -1.18
CA VAL A 87 -4.11 -12.77 -1.70
C VAL A 87 -5.56 -12.74 -1.21
N ALA A 88 -5.95 -11.66 -0.53
CA ALA A 88 -7.30 -11.48 0.00
C ALA A 88 -8.36 -11.49 -1.11
N PRO A 89 -9.61 -11.91 -0.84
CA PRO A 89 -10.71 -11.90 -1.81
C PRO A 89 -10.91 -10.53 -2.48
N VAL A 90 -11.60 -10.53 -3.62
CA VAL A 90 -11.87 -9.29 -4.36
C VAL A 90 -12.62 -8.30 -3.45
N ASN A 91 -12.15 -7.04 -3.45
CA ASN A 91 -12.64 -5.92 -2.62
C ASN A 91 -12.37 -6.01 -1.11
N HIS A 92 -11.81 -7.10 -0.59
CA HIS A 92 -11.41 -7.18 0.81
C HIS A 92 -10.25 -6.20 1.07
N THR A 93 -10.55 -5.16 1.86
CA THR A 93 -9.60 -4.08 2.26
C THR A 93 -8.74 -3.56 1.10
N ALA A 94 -9.31 -3.53 -0.11
CA ALA A 94 -8.58 -3.11 -1.30
C ALA A 94 -8.12 -1.65 -1.19
N LYS A 95 -7.12 -1.29 -1.98
CA LYS A 95 -6.71 0.11 -2.15
C LYS A 95 -6.58 0.45 -3.61
N SER A 96 -6.53 1.76 -3.86
CA SER A 96 -6.86 2.29 -5.17
C SER A 96 -5.90 3.39 -5.59
N ILE A 97 -5.59 3.41 -6.89
CA ILE A 97 -5.04 4.59 -7.55
C ILE A 97 -6.11 5.07 -8.52
N VAL A 98 -6.63 6.28 -8.29
CA VAL A 98 -7.79 6.82 -9.01
C VAL A 98 -7.41 8.00 -9.88
N GLN A 99 -8.15 8.21 -10.96
CA GLN A 99 -8.14 9.48 -11.67
C GLN A 99 -9.19 10.40 -11.04
N PRO A 100 -8.79 11.51 -10.40
CA PRO A 100 -9.73 12.37 -9.67
C PRO A 100 -10.88 12.92 -10.51
N THR A 101 -10.63 13.17 -11.80
CA THR A 101 -11.63 13.69 -12.75
C THR A 101 -12.67 12.65 -13.17
N LYS A 102 -12.44 11.36 -12.89
CA LYS A 102 -13.31 10.24 -13.28
C LYS A 102 -14.01 9.56 -12.12
N VAL A 103 -13.69 9.94 -10.88
CA VAL A 103 -14.33 9.40 -9.67
C VAL A 103 -15.23 10.47 -9.09
N GLU A 104 -16.54 10.20 -9.05
CA GLU A 104 -17.55 11.07 -8.46
C GLU A 104 -17.70 10.80 -6.96
N SER A 105 -17.59 9.54 -6.54
CA SER A 105 -17.63 9.18 -5.12
C SER A 105 -16.58 8.14 -4.76
N MET A 106 -15.90 8.34 -3.62
CA MET A 106 -14.80 7.54 -3.12
C MET A 106 -15.08 7.07 -1.69
N GLY A 107 -15.02 5.75 -1.48
CA GLY A 107 -15.00 5.13 -0.16
C GLY A 107 -13.57 4.91 0.34
N VAL A 108 -13.41 4.26 1.49
CA VAL A 108 -12.09 4.01 2.09
C VAL A 108 -11.20 3.09 1.24
N HIS A 109 -11.83 2.14 0.55
CA HIS A 109 -11.11 1.11 -0.19
C HIS A 109 -11.21 1.26 -1.71
N GLN A 110 -12.26 1.93 -2.20
CA GLN A 110 -12.63 1.89 -3.61
C GLN A 110 -13.50 3.06 -4.05
N ALA A 111 -13.55 3.32 -5.36
CA ALA A 111 -14.55 4.21 -5.91
C ALA A 111 -15.96 3.61 -5.76
N LEU A 112 -16.90 4.43 -5.30
CA LEU A 112 -18.32 4.09 -5.17
C LEU A 112 -19.10 4.49 -6.42
N ARG A 113 -18.64 5.53 -7.13
CA ARG A 113 -19.27 6.03 -8.35
C ARG A 113 -18.26 6.66 -9.30
N PHE A 114 -18.37 6.32 -10.58
CA PHE A 114 -17.55 6.88 -11.66
C PHE A 114 -18.32 7.92 -12.47
N ALA A 115 -17.57 8.83 -13.08
CA ALA A 115 -18.08 9.70 -14.13
C ALA A 115 -18.49 8.87 -15.36
N PRO A 116 -19.42 9.35 -16.20
CA PRO A 116 -19.86 8.63 -17.39
C PRO A 116 -18.71 8.15 -18.29
N GLY A 117 -18.75 6.87 -18.67
CA GLY A 117 -17.73 6.26 -19.52
C GLY A 117 -16.42 5.85 -18.82
N ALA A 118 -16.28 6.12 -17.52
CA ALA A 118 -15.18 5.63 -16.71
C ALA A 118 -15.56 4.36 -15.94
N HIS A 119 -14.58 3.47 -15.73
CA HIS A 119 -14.79 2.22 -15.00
C HIS A 119 -13.53 1.75 -14.24
N LEU A 120 -13.73 0.74 -13.41
CA LEU A 120 -12.71 0.04 -12.65
C LEU A 120 -11.82 -0.82 -13.54
N TYR A 121 -10.51 -0.80 -13.30
CA TYR A 121 -9.61 -1.87 -13.67
C TYR A 121 -9.16 -2.62 -12.40
N LEU A 122 -9.59 -3.88 -12.26
CA LEU A 122 -9.11 -4.74 -11.19
C LEU A 122 -7.71 -5.25 -11.57
N VAL A 123 -6.70 -4.82 -10.82
CA VAL A 123 -5.31 -5.19 -11.11
C VAL A 123 -5.09 -6.66 -10.76
N PRO A 124 -4.60 -7.50 -11.70
CA PRO A 124 -4.25 -8.87 -11.38
C PRO A 124 -3.17 -8.91 -10.29
N PRO A 125 -3.34 -9.74 -9.23
CA PRO A 125 -2.40 -9.77 -8.11
C PRO A 125 -1.00 -10.26 -8.50
N GLU A 126 -0.86 -10.97 -9.63
CA GLU A 126 0.43 -11.37 -10.19
C GLU A 126 1.22 -10.16 -10.70
N LYS A 127 0.52 -9.07 -11.05
CA LYS A 127 1.13 -7.83 -11.54
C LYS A 127 1.38 -6.82 -10.42
N ALA A 128 0.46 -6.68 -9.48
CA ALA A 128 0.64 -5.80 -8.33
C ALA A 128 -0.36 -6.10 -7.22
N VAL A 129 0.08 -5.89 -5.97
CA VAL A 129 -0.73 -6.04 -4.76
C VAL A 129 -0.45 -4.92 -3.77
N VAL A 130 -1.42 -4.65 -2.90
CA VAL A 130 -1.19 -3.88 -1.68
C VAL A 130 -0.67 -4.83 -0.62
N ARG A 131 0.31 -4.37 0.14
CA ARG A 131 0.90 -5.06 1.28
C ARG A 131 0.59 -4.28 2.53
N HIS A 132 -0.24 -4.84 3.40
CA HIS A 132 -0.71 -4.21 4.63
C HIS A 132 -0.03 -4.85 5.83
N TYR A 133 0.75 -4.05 6.56
CA TYR A 133 1.47 -4.48 7.74
C TYR A 133 0.59 -4.40 8.98
N ARG A 134 0.34 -5.53 9.64
CA ARG A 134 -0.59 -5.56 10.78
C ARG A 134 -0.02 -6.26 12.00
N LEU A 135 -0.08 -5.58 13.14
CA LEU A 135 0.25 -6.18 14.43
C LEU A 135 -0.78 -7.24 14.80
N THR A 136 -0.31 -8.45 15.10
CA THR A 136 -1.18 -9.58 15.45
C THR A 136 -1.79 -9.45 16.85
N ASN A 137 -1.11 -8.74 17.75
CA ASN A 137 -1.64 -8.45 19.07
C ASN A 137 -2.96 -7.66 18.97
N GLY A 138 -4.04 -8.22 19.51
CA GLY A 138 -5.38 -7.64 19.41
C GLY A 138 -6.07 -7.79 18.05
N TRP A 139 -5.54 -8.60 17.14
CA TRP A 139 -6.07 -8.78 15.78
C TRP A 139 -6.58 -10.20 15.47
N THR A 140 -6.84 -10.99 16.51
CA THR A 140 -7.22 -12.42 16.40
C THR A 140 -8.44 -12.66 15.50
N PHE A 141 -9.50 -11.88 15.68
CA PHE A 141 -10.73 -12.02 14.88
C PHE A 141 -10.49 -11.91 13.37
N PHE A 142 -9.67 -10.93 12.95
CA PHE A 142 -9.37 -10.74 11.54
C PHE A 142 -8.30 -11.71 11.06
N LEU A 143 -7.38 -12.15 11.93
CA LEU A 143 -6.37 -13.14 11.59
C LEU A 143 -7.02 -14.47 11.18
N GLU A 144 -8.06 -14.91 11.89
CA GLU A 144 -8.84 -16.10 11.51
C GLU A 144 -9.41 -15.99 10.09
N GLU A 145 -9.96 -14.83 9.72
CA GLU A 145 -10.42 -14.58 8.35
C GLU A 145 -9.26 -14.64 7.35
N VAL A 146 -8.12 -14.03 7.67
CA VAL A 146 -6.94 -14.00 6.79
C VAL A 146 -6.35 -15.39 6.54
N GLU A 147 -6.40 -16.27 7.54
CA GLU A 147 -6.00 -17.67 7.40
C GLU A 147 -6.86 -18.44 6.39
N THR A 148 -8.10 -18.01 6.15
CA THR A 148 -8.97 -18.61 5.12
C THR A 148 -8.57 -18.25 3.70
N PHE A 149 -7.72 -17.22 3.49
CA PHE A 149 -7.34 -16.77 2.15
C PHE A 149 -6.45 -17.78 1.43
N GLY A 150 -5.78 -18.66 2.19
CA GLY A 150 -4.84 -19.65 1.71
C GLY A 150 -3.53 -19.63 2.50
N SER A 151 -2.59 -20.48 2.11
CA SER A 151 -1.31 -20.61 2.80
C SER A 151 -0.51 -19.31 2.81
N PHE A 152 0.12 -19.05 3.96
CA PHE A 152 1.10 -17.98 4.09
C PHE A 152 2.40 -18.36 3.39
N GLU A 153 3.12 -17.34 2.94
CA GLU A 153 4.46 -17.49 2.37
C GLU A 153 5.37 -16.37 2.84
N TYR A 154 6.67 -16.64 2.81
CA TYR A 154 7.68 -15.64 3.13
C TYR A 154 7.93 -14.76 1.92
N THR A 155 7.76 -13.45 2.06
CA THR A 155 8.02 -12.51 0.96
C THR A 155 8.82 -11.30 1.43
N GLY A 156 9.79 -10.88 0.61
CA GLY A 156 10.72 -9.80 0.93
C GLY A 156 10.71 -8.65 -0.07
N ILE A 157 11.50 -7.62 0.25
CA ILE A 157 11.96 -6.62 -0.72
C ILE A 157 13.37 -7.04 -1.16
N ALA A 158 13.72 -6.78 -2.41
CA ALA A 158 15.10 -6.88 -2.89
C ALA A 158 16.08 -6.12 -1.96
N SER A 159 17.23 -6.73 -1.67
CA SER A 159 18.17 -6.25 -0.65
C SER A 159 18.76 -4.87 -0.95
N ASP A 160 18.97 -4.57 -2.23
CA ASP A 160 19.43 -3.26 -2.71
C ASP A 160 18.41 -2.16 -2.41
N LYS A 161 17.13 -2.41 -2.68
CA LYS A 161 16.03 -1.48 -2.38
C LYS A 161 15.87 -1.29 -0.88
N LEU A 162 16.02 -2.35 -0.10
CA LEU A 162 15.95 -2.26 1.36
C LEU A 162 17.12 -1.44 1.94
N LYS A 163 18.33 -1.64 1.42
CA LYS A 163 19.51 -0.84 1.81
C LYS A 163 19.32 0.64 1.49
N ALA A 164 18.84 0.96 0.28
CA ALA A 164 18.55 2.33 -0.12
C ALA A 164 17.49 2.97 0.80
N LEU A 165 16.41 2.25 1.09
CA LEU A 165 15.34 2.72 1.97
C LEU A 165 15.85 2.99 3.39
N ASN A 166 16.65 2.08 3.95
CA ASN A 166 17.25 2.24 5.27
C ASN A 166 18.12 3.51 5.34
N ILE A 167 18.98 3.75 4.34
CA ILE A 167 19.79 4.97 4.27
C ILE A 167 18.91 6.23 4.27
N SER A 168 17.87 6.27 3.42
CA SER A 168 16.97 7.42 3.34
C SER A 168 16.20 7.67 4.64
N VAL A 169 15.74 6.60 5.30
CA VAL A 169 15.02 6.72 6.59
C VAL A 169 15.95 7.24 7.68
N MET A 170 17.17 6.71 7.80
CA MET A 170 18.14 7.17 8.78
C MET A 170 18.57 8.63 8.55
N GLN A 171 18.76 9.04 7.29
CA GLN A 171 19.01 10.44 6.95
C GLN A 171 17.87 11.34 7.41
N ARG A 172 16.60 10.92 7.21
CA ARG A 172 15.43 11.69 7.62
C ARG A 172 15.29 11.76 9.15
N ILE A 173 15.53 10.65 9.85
CA ILE A 173 15.55 10.61 11.31
C ILE A 173 16.57 11.61 11.85
N ASN A 174 17.79 11.59 11.31
CA ASN A 174 18.85 12.51 11.73
C ASN A 174 18.56 13.97 11.40
N GLN A 175 17.79 14.25 10.36
CA GLN A 175 17.39 15.63 9.99
C GLN A 175 16.27 16.18 10.88
N VAL A 176 15.30 15.33 11.25
CA VAL A 176 14.11 15.76 12.00
C VAL A 176 14.36 15.76 13.50
N PHE A 177 15.09 14.76 13.99
CA PHE A 177 15.40 14.58 15.40
C PHE A 177 16.87 14.93 15.63
N ASN A 178 17.22 16.21 15.50
CA ASN A 178 18.55 16.70 15.86
C ASN A 178 18.72 16.58 17.38
N GLU A 179 19.43 15.55 17.83
CA GLU A 179 19.98 15.45 19.19
C GLU A 179 21.50 15.57 19.12
#